data_AF-A0A2V7RHD3-F1
#
_entry.id   AF-A0A2V7RHD3-F1
#
_cell.length_a   1.000
_cell.length_b   1.000
_cell.length_c   1.000
_cell.angle_alpha   90.00
_cell.angle_beta   90.00
_cell.angle_gamma   90.00
#
_symmetry.space_group_name_H-M   'P 1'
#
loop_
_entity.id
_entity.type
_entity.pdbx_description
1 polymer ?
#
loop_
_entity_poly.entity_id
_entity_poly.type
_entity_poly.pdbx_seq_one_letter_code
_entity_poly.pdbx_strand_id
1 'polypeptide(L)'
;MPAGLAGLVVAGILAAAMGTHASAINSLASATTHDFYASLTGERDPQRLLRVGRAASLVWALVLVAGAMLFRDQNTPVVQLALSVASLTYGCLLGMYVLAAVRRARQVDAIVAVAVGMTLMAPVVLGAVIPHFPFHWLPGLAWPWYVPLGTAVTVLTGLAASLVGQSDSRTVGQVGVD
;
A
#
# COMPACT_ATOMS: atom_id res chain seq x y z
N MET A 1 -31.40 -22.25 -8.73
CA MET A 1 -30.55 -22.24 -9.94
C MET A 1 -30.59 -23.65 -10.55
N PRO A 2 -30.77 -23.81 -11.87
CA PRO A 2 -30.57 -25.10 -12.55
C PRO A 2 -29.15 -25.63 -12.29
N ALA A 3 -28.98 -26.95 -12.12
CA ALA A 3 -27.71 -27.54 -11.70
C ALA A 3 -26.51 -27.18 -12.61
N GLY A 4 -26.72 -27.08 -13.94
CA GLY A 4 -25.68 -26.68 -14.89
C GLY A 4 -25.22 -25.22 -14.75
N LEU A 5 -26.13 -24.29 -14.44
CA LEU A 5 -25.80 -22.88 -14.24
C LEU A 5 -25.09 -22.65 -12.91
N ALA A 6 -25.46 -23.39 -11.86
CA ALA A 6 -24.75 -23.34 -10.58
C ALA A 6 -23.27 -23.73 -10.73
N GLY A 7 -22.98 -24.79 -11.50
CA GLY A 7 -21.60 -25.20 -11.79
C GLY A 7 -20.81 -24.14 -12.57
N LEU A 8 -21.44 -23.50 -13.56
CA LEU A 8 -20.81 -22.44 -14.34
C LEU A 8 -20.49 -21.20 -13.48
N VAL A 9 -21.40 -20.83 -12.57
CA VAL A 9 -21.17 -19.71 -11.62
C VAL A 9 -20.01 -20.02 -10.68
N VAL A 10 -19.96 -21.22 -10.09
CA VAL A 10 -18.86 -21.61 -9.20
C VAL A 10 -17.53 -21.63 -9.95
N ALA A 11 -17.49 -22.19 -11.16
CA ALA A 11 -16.31 -22.18 -12.01
C ALA A 11 -15.85 -20.74 -12.34
N GLY A 12 -16.79 -19.84 -12.65
CA GLY A 12 -16.50 -18.43 -12.91
C GLY A 12 -15.93 -17.69 -11.69
N ILE A 13 -16.49 -17.90 -10.51
CA ILE A 13 -15.99 -17.30 -9.26
C ILE A 13 -14.58 -17.80 -8.94
N LEU A 14 -14.33 -19.11 -9.07
CA LEU A 14 -13.01 -19.69 -8.85
C LEU A 14 -11.98 -19.18 -9.85
N ALA A 15 -12.35 -19.07 -11.13
CA ALA A 15 -11.50 -18.51 -12.17
C ALA A 15 -11.15 -17.04 -11.89
N ALA A 16 -12.13 -16.22 -11.48
CA ALA A 16 -11.92 -14.82 -11.12
C ALA A 16 -10.97 -14.69 -9.92
N ALA A 17 -11.20 -15.47 -8.86
CA ALA A 17 -10.36 -15.46 -7.66
C ALA A 17 -8.91 -15.87 -7.98
N MET A 18 -8.71 -16.92 -8.79
CA MET A 18 -7.39 -17.38 -9.20
C MET A 18 -6.63 -16.30 -9.98
N GLY A 19 -7.32 -15.55 -10.84
CA GLY A 19 -6.74 -14.42 -11.57
C GLY A 19 -6.23 -13.32 -10.64
N THR A 20 -7.02 -12.92 -9.62
CA THR A 20 -6.61 -11.91 -8.64
C THR A 20 -5.44 -12.39 -7.77
N HIS A 21 -5.45 -13.65 -7.33
CA HIS A 21 -4.36 -14.22 -6.54
C HIS A 21 -3.05 -14.30 -7.35
N ALA A 22 -3.12 -14.76 -8.59
CA ALA A 22 -1.95 -14.84 -9.47
C ALA A 22 -1.36 -13.44 -9.75
N SER A 23 -2.22 -12.45 -10.00
CA SER A 23 -1.79 -11.06 -10.20
C SER A 23 -1.13 -10.48 -8.95
N ALA A 24 -1.69 -10.70 -7.76
CA ALA A 24 -1.12 -10.21 -6.50
C ALA A 24 0.27 -10.80 -6.23
N ILE A 25 0.43 -12.12 -6.37
CA ILE A 25 1.73 -12.81 -6.19
C ILE A 25 2.75 -12.28 -7.20
N ASN A 26 2.36 -12.12 -8.47
CA ASN A 26 3.25 -11.63 -9.51
C ASN A 26 3.72 -10.18 -9.23
N SER A 27 2.82 -9.30 -8.80
CA SER A 27 3.16 -7.92 -8.45
C SER A 27 4.10 -7.86 -7.24
N LEU A 28 3.84 -8.67 -6.19
CA LEU A 28 4.72 -8.77 -5.01
C LEU A 28 6.10 -9.30 -5.38
N ALA A 29 6.17 -10.33 -6.22
CA ALA A 29 7.43 -10.89 -6.71
C ALA A 29 8.20 -9.88 -7.56
N SER A 30 7.52 -9.13 -8.43
CA SER A 30 8.14 -8.09 -9.26
C SER A 30 8.68 -6.95 -8.40
N ALA A 31 7.89 -6.43 -7.45
CA ALA A 31 8.32 -5.39 -6.51
C ALA A 31 9.51 -5.88 -5.67
N THR A 32 9.47 -7.11 -5.15
CA THR A 32 10.59 -7.67 -4.37
C THR A 32 11.86 -7.80 -5.23
N THR A 33 11.72 -8.23 -6.48
CA THR A 33 12.87 -8.45 -7.37
C THR A 33 13.47 -7.13 -7.85
N HIS A 34 12.66 -6.15 -8.23
CA HIS A 34 13.15 -4.90 -8.81
C HIS A 34 13.47 -3.84 -7.74
N ASP A 35 12.61 -3.70 -6.72
CA ASP A 35 12.76 -2.64 -5.72
C ASP A 35 13.77 -3.01 -4.63
N PHE A 36 13.90 -4.30 -4.29
CA PHE A 36 14.85 -4.77 -3.27
C PHE A 36 16.04 -5.51 -3.88
N TYR A 37 15.83 -6.56 -4.69
CA TYR A 37 16.95 -7.41 -5.12
C TYR A 37 17.86 -6.73 -6.16
N ALA A 38 17.29 -6.16 -7.22
CA ALA A 38 18.05 -5.48 -8.28
C ALA A 38 18.69 -4.18 -7.79
N SER A 39 18.02 -3.45 -6.90
CA SER A 39 18.55 -2.21 -6.32
C SER A 39 19.72 -2.46 -5.36
N LEU A 40 19.64 -3.49 -4.50
CA LEU A 40 20.72 -3.82 -3.55
C LEU A 40 21.91 -4.52 -4.21
N THR A 41 21.66 -5.41 -5.18
CA THR A 41 22.71 -6.26 -5.77
C THR A 41 23.33 -5.61 -7.03
N GLY A 42 22.63 -4.65 -7.66
CA GLY A 42 23.04 -4.09 -8.95
C GLY A 42 22.94 -5.08 -10.12
N GLU A 43 22.33 -6.25 -9.89
CA GLU A 43 22.28 -7.36 -10.83
C GLU A 43 21.32 -7.01 -11.98
N ARG A 44 21.83 -6.96 -13.22
CA ARG A 44 21.05 -6.65 -14.43
C ARG A 44 20.84 -7.85 -15.34
N ASP A 45 21.34 -9.03 -14.97
CA ASP A 45 21.18 -10.23 -15.79
C ASP A 45 19.71 -10.69 -15.82
N PRO A 46 19.04 -10.67 -17.00
CA PRO A 46 17.65 -11.05 -17.13
C PRO A 46 17.38 -12.49 -16.67
N GLN A 47 18.32 -13.42 -16.90
CA GLN A 47 18.11 -14.82 -16.54
C GLN A 47 18.09 -15.02 -15.03
N ARG A 48 18.95 -14.30 -14.31
CA ARG A 48 19.04 -14.36 -12.84
C ARG A 48 17.87 -13.65 -12.18
N LEU A 49 17.47 -12.49 -12.71
CA LEU A 49 16.26 -11.76 -12.27
C LEU A 49 15.00 -12.62 -12.44
N LEU A 50 14.86 -13.37 -13.54
CA LEU A 50 13.74 -14.28 -13.73
C LEU A 50 13.72 -15.44 -12.73
N ARG A 51 14.89 -16.02 -12.39
CA ARG A 51 14.98 -17.07 -11.37
C ARG A 51 14.61 -16.53 -9.99
N VAL A 52 15.10 -15.34 -9.65
CA VAL A 52 14.79 -14.68 -8.39
C VAL A 52 13.31 -14.31 -8.32
N GLY A 53 12.72 -13.80 -9.40
CA GLY A 53 11.29 -13.52 -9.49
C GLY A 53 10.43 -14.78 -9.29
N ARG A 54 10.81 -15.92 -9.87
CA ARG A 54 10.12 -17.20 -9.63
C ARG A 54 10.23 -17.66 -8.17
N ALA A 55 11.41 -17.53 -7.57
CA ALA A 55 11.61 -17.85 -6.16
C ALA A 55 10.79 -16.92 -5.25
N ALA A 56 10.77 -15.61 -5.54
CA ALA A 56 9.97 -14.63 -4.82
C ALA A 56 8.47 -14.95 -4.90
N SER A 57 7.96 -15.34 -6.08
CA SER A 57 6.56 -15.78 -6.22
C SER A 57 6.23 -16.98 -5.33
N LEU A 58 7.13 -17.97 -5.24
CA LEU A 58 6.94 -19.12 -4.36
C LEU A 58 6.96 -18.73 -2.88
N VAL A 59 7.88 -17.85 -2.48
CA VAL A 59 7.96 -17.32 -1.12
C VAL A 59 6.68 -16.57 -0.75
N TRP A 60 6.22 -15.66 -1.61
CA TRP A 60 4.97 -14.92 -1.38
C TRP A 60 3.75 -15.82 -1.36
N ALA A 61 3.67 -16.84 -2.24
CA ALA A 61 2.60 -17.83 -2.19
C ALA A 61 2.56 -18.56 -0.84
N LEU A 62 3.72 -18.99 -0.33
CA LEU A 62 3.82 -19.65 0.98
C LEU A 62 3.43 -18.72 2.13
N VAL A 63 3.88 -17.46 2.10
CA VAL A 63 3.52 -16.44 3.10
C VAL A 63 2.02 -16.16 3.12
N LEU A 64 1.39 -16.06 1.95
CA LEU A 64 -0.06 -15.86 1.84
C LEU A 64 -0.85 -17.06 2.37
N VAL A 65 -0.42 -18.29 2.07
CA VAL A 65 -1.03 -19.51 2.61
C VAL A 65 -0.88 -19.58 4.13
N ALA A 66 0.31 -19.29 4.66
CA ALA A 66 0.56 -19.26 6.11
C ALA A 66 -0.32 -18.19 6.80
N GLY A 67 -0.44 -17.00 6.22
CA GLY A 67 -1.34 -15.95 6.70
C GLY A 67 -2.79 -16.40 6.70
N ALA A 68 -3.27 -17.02 5.62
CA ALA A 68 -4.64 -17.53 5.54
C ALA A 68 -4.94 -18.60 6.62
N MET A 69 -3.97 -19.44 6.96
CA MET A 69 -4.12 -20.45 8.03
C MET A 69 -4.27 -19.83 9.42
N LEU A 70 -3.67 -18.65 9.66
CA LEU A 70 -3.71 -17.97 10.96
C LEU A 70 -5.04 -17.24 11.23
N PHE A 71 -5.75 -16.83 10.18
CA PHE A 71 -6.99 -16.02 10.28
C PHE A 71 -8.29 -16.83 10.40
N ARG A 72 -8.23 -18.09 10.85
CA ARG A 72 -9.36 -19.04 10.78
C ARG A 72 -10.53 -18.73 11.71
N ASP A 73 -10.30 -18.03 12.82
CA ASP A 73 -11.27 -17.86 13.92
C ASP A 73 -11.53 -16.38 14.27
N GLN A 74 -12.16 -15.62 13.37
CA GLN A 74 -12.62 -14.26 13.67
C GLN A 74 -14.12 -14.12 13.41
N ASN A 75 -14.86 -13.61 14.41
CA ASN A 75 -16.31 -13.34 14.32
C ASN A 75 -16.65 -12.13 13.42
N THR A 76 -15.64 -11.45 12.87
CA THR A 76 -15.78 -10.30 11.98
C THR A 76 -15.58 -10.74 10.53
N PRO A 77 -16.34 -10.20 9.56
CA PRO A 77 -16.11 -10.50 8.15
C PRO A 77 -14.66 -10.25 7.74
N VAL A 78 -13.96 -11.27 7.27
CA VAL A 78 -12.54 -11.19 6.85
C VAL A 78 -12.32 -10.09 5.81
N VAL A 79 -13.31 -9.88 4.93
CA VAL A 79 -13.30 -8.79 3.94
C VAL A 79 -13.26 -7.41 4.59
N GLN A 80 -14.03 -7.18 5.66
CA GLN A 80 -14.04 -5.90 6.38
C GLN A 80 -12.69 -5.67 7.06
N LEU A 81 -12.11 -6.71 7.65
CA LEU A 81 -10.79 -6.66 8.27
C LEU A 81 -9.71 -6.31 7.25
N ALA A 82 -9.68 -7.06 6.13
CA ALA A 82 -8.71 -6.87 5.06
C ALA A 82 -8.83 -5.48 4.42
N LEU A 83 -10.05 -5.03 4.13
CA LEU A 83 -10.29 -3.71 3.54
C LEU A 83 -9.97 -2.58 4.50
N SER A 84 -10.21 -2.74 5.81
CA SER A 84 -9.85 -1.73 6.81
C SER A 84 -8.34 -1.55 6.88
N VAL A 85 -7.57 -2.65 6.94
CA VAL A 85 -6.10 -2.59 6.94
C VAL A 85 -5.57 -2.05 5.60
N ALA A 86 -6.13 -2.49 4.48
CA ALA A 86 -5.72 -2.01 3.16
C ALA A 86 -6.02 -0.52 2.96
N SER A 87 -7.09 -0.01 3.58
CA SER A 87 -7.48 1.41 3.51
C SER A 87 -6.41 2.36 4.02
N LEU A 88 -5.59 1.94 5.00
CA LEU A 88 -4.46 2.72 5.49
C LEU A 88 -3.47 3.02 4.35
N THR A 89 -3.04 1.97 3.66
CA THR A 89 -2.09 2.08 2.55
C THR A 89 -2.70 2.83 1.36
N TYR A 90 -3.95 2.51 1.00
CA TYR A 90 -4.63 3.20 -0.09
C TYR A 90 -4.85 4.68 0.19
N GLY A 91 -5.15 5.07 1.44
CA GLY A 91 -5.28 6.47 1.85
C GLY A 91 -3.98 7.25 1.67
N CYS A 92 -2.84 6.68 2.11
CA CYS A 92 -1.54 7.31 1.93
C CYS A 92 -1.11 7.39 0.47
N LEU A 93 -1.32 6.32 -0.33
CA LEU A 93 -0.98 6.31 -1.75
C LEU A 93 -1.80 7.34 -2.53
N LEU A 94 -3.12 7.39 -2.30
CA LEU A 94 -3.98 8.36 -2.96
C LEU A 94 -3.62 9.80 -2.54
N GLY A 95 -3.31 10.04 -1.25
CA GLY A 95 -2.81 11.33 -0.79
C GLY A 95 -1.48 11.74 -1.44
N MET A 96 -0.54 10.80 -1.60
CA MET A 96 0.72 11.01 -2.31
C MET A 96 0.50 11.36 -3.78
N TYR A 97 -0.39 10.65 -4.48
CA TYR A 97 -0.72 10.94 -5.89
C TYR A 97 -1.34 12.33 -6.07
N VAL A 98 -2.23 12.74 -5.17
CA VAL A 98 -2.80 14.10 -5.20
C VAL A 98 -1.69 15.13 -4.97
N LEU A 99 -0.80 14.90 -4.00
CA LEU A 99 0.31 15.81 -3.71
C LEU A 99 1.30 15.88 -4.88
N ALA A 100 1.55 14.77 -5.58
CA ALA A 100 2.40 14.72 -6.76
C ALA A 100 1.83 15.55 -7.94
N ALA A 101 0.51 15.73 -8.02
CA ALA A 101 -0.12 16.61 -9.00
C ALA A 101 0.07 18.11 -8.67
N VAL A 102 0.43 18.45 -7.43
CA VAL A 102 0.67 19.84 -6.99
C VAL A 102 2.08 20.26 -7.38
N ARG A 103 2.20 21.23 -8.31
CA ARG A 103 3.49 21.75 -8.84
C ARG A 103 4.50 22.26 -7.79
N ARG A 104 4.08 22.45 -6.54
CA ARG A 104 4.93 22.96 -5.44
C ARG A 104 5.49 21.86 -4.53
N ALA A 105 5.01 20.62 -4.63
CA ALA A 105 5.45 19.54 -3.74
C ALA A 105 6.83 18.99 -4.17
N ARG A 106 7.80 19.02 -3.26
CA ARG A 106 9.09 18.35 -3.45
C ARG A 106 8.99 16.86 -3.11
N GLN A 107 9.93 16.06 -3.61
CA GLN A 107 10.03 14.64 -3.26
C GLN A 107 10.14 14.42 -1.74
N VAL A 108 10.88 15.30 -1.04
CA VAL A 108 11.03 15.25 0.43
C VAL A 108 9.68 15.51 1.13
N ASP A 109 8.92 16.49 0.66
CA ASP A 109 7.59 16.81 1.22
C ASP A 109 6.63 15.63 1.07
N ALA A 110 6.69 14.91 -0.06
CA ALA A 110 5.86 13.74 -0.29
C ALA A 110 6.24 12.56 0.61
N ILE A 111 7.53 12.32 0.84
CA ILE A 111 8.00 11.28 1.77
C ILE A 111 7.56 11.60 3.20
N VAL A 112 7.73 12.86 3.63
CA VAL A 112 7.32 13.31 4.97
C VAL A 112 5.80 13.21 5.13
N ALA A 113 5.03 13.65 4.14
CA ALA A 113 3.57 13.56 4.14
C ALA A 113 3.08 12.12 4.34
N VAL A 114 3.69 11.18 3.63
CA VAL A 114 3.33 9.75 3.70
C VAL A 114 3.75 9.14 5.02
N ALA A 115 4.95 9.46 5.52
CA ALA A 115 5.42 8.97 6.82
C ALA A 115 4.55 9.48 7.97
N VAL A 116 4.23 10.79 7.97
CA VAL A 116 3.38 11.41 8.98
C VAL A 116 1.94 10.92 8.85
N GLY A 117 1.39 10.87 7.64
CA GLY A 117 0.04 10.35 7.37
C GLY A 117 -0.12 8.90 7.82
N MET A 118 0.86 8.05 7.52
CA MET A 118 0.89 6.66 7.97
C MET A 118 0.95 6.56 9.50
N THR A 119 1.79 7.37 10.15
CA THR A 119 1.95 7.34 11.62
C THR A 119 0.68 7.83 12.34
N LEU A 120 0.01 8.86 11.81
CA LEU A 120 -1.22 9.41 12.38
C LEU A 120 -2.44 8.52 12.15
N MET A 121 -2.53 7.86 10.99
CA MET A 121 -3.64 6.97 10.66
C MET A 121 -3.49 5.55 11.18
N ALA A 122 -2.25 5.09 11.44
CA ALA A 122 -1.99 3.79 12.04
C ALA A 122 -2.82 3.53 13.31
N PRO A 123 -2.83 4.38 14.36
CA PRO A 123 -3.64 4.14 15.56
C PRO A 123 -5.15 4.23 15.34
N VAL A 124 -5.62 5.02 14.35
CA VAL A 124 -7.05 5.11 14.01
C VAL A 124 -7.54 3.82 13.35
N VAL A 125 -6.77 3.28 12.40
CA VAL A 125 -7.13 2.07 11.65
C VAL A 125 -6.83 0.81 12.48
N LEU A 126 -5.63 0.68 13.04
CA LEU A 126 -5.23 -0.48 13.84
C LEU A 126 -5.99 -0.55 15.16
N GLY A 127 -6.31 0.59 15.79
CA GLY A 127 -7.12 0.63 17.02
C GLY A 127 -8.58 0.22 16.82
N ALA A 128 -9.11 0.33 15.60
CA ALA A 128 -10.43 -0.16 15.24
C ALA A 128 -10.43 -1.64 14.79
N VAL A 129 -9.28 -2.12 14.30
CA VAL A 129 -9.10 -3.48 13.74
C VAL A 129 -8.60 -4.48 14.80
N ILE A 130 -7.75 -4.04 15.73
CA ILE A 130 -7.07 -4.89 16.71
C ILE A 130 -7.67 -4.62 18.11
N PRO A 131 -8.34 -5.60 18.73
CA PRO A 131 -9.01 -5.42 20.03
C PRO A 131 -8.10 -5.01 21.19
N HIS A 132 -6.80 -5.31 21.10
CA HIS A 132 -5.79 -5.04 22.14
C HIS A 132 -4.77 -3.95 21.73
N PHE A 133 -5.08 -3.11 20.75
CA PHE A 133 -4.16 -2.04 20.36
C PHE A 133 -4.12 -0.96 21.46
N PRO A 134 -2.95 -0.45 21.89
CA PRO A 134 -2.83 0.48 23.02
C PRO A 134 -3.46 1.87 22.78
N PHE A 135 -3.78 2.21 21.53
CA PHE A 135 -4.33 3.51 21.16
C PHE A 135 -5.60 3.33 20.32
N HIS A 136 -6.74 3.80 20.83
CA HIS A 136 -8.04 3.75 20.14
C HIS A 136 -8.46 5.19 19.84
N TRP A 137 -8.11 5.70 18.65
CA TRP A 137 -8.47 7.06 18.25
C TRP A 137 -9.70 7.00 17.33
N LEU A 138 -10.75 7.77 17.66
CA LEU A 138 -12.08 7.76 17.01
C LEU A 138 -12.80 6.39 17.01
N PRO A 139 -13.12 5.81 18.19
CA PRO A 139 -13.95 4.60 18.26
C PRO A 139 -15.36 4.90 17.71
N GLY A 140 -15.75 4.24 16.62
CA GLY A 140 -17.08 4.38 15.99
C GLY A 140 -17.08 4.91 14.56
N LEU A 141 -15.91 5.21 13.98
CA LEU A 141 -15.83 5.59 12.58
C LEU A 141 -16.11 4.40 11.66
N ALA A 142 -17.05 4.55 10.72
CA ALA A 142 -17.34 3.49 9.75
C ALA A 142 -16.14 3.26 8.81
N TRP A 143 -15.87 1.99 8.49
CA TRP A 143 -14.68 1.58 7.71
C TRP A 143 -14.43 2.36 6.39
N PRO A 144 -15.45 2.81 5.62
CA PRO A 144 -15.20 3.53 4.37
C PRO A 144 -14.56 4.90 4.58
N TRP A 145 -14.64 5.46 5.79
CA TRP A 145 -14.07 6.78 6.10
C TRP A 145 -12.56 6.76 6.36
N TYR A 146 -11.95 5.58 6.54
CA TYR A 146 -10.50 5.48 6.75
C TYR A 146 -9.70 6.00 5.55
N VAL A 147 -10.16 5.70 4.32
CA VAL A 147 -9.49 6.17 3.09
C VAL A 147 -9.56 7.69 2.93
N PRO A 148 -10.74 8.35 2.93
CA PRO A 148 -10.81 9.80 2.74
C PRO A 148 -10.17 10.60 3.89
N LEU A 149 -10.20 10.08 5.13
CA LEU A 149 -9.44 10.72 6.22
C LEU A 149 -7.94 10.56 6.04
N GLY A 150 -7.47 9.37 5.66
CA GLY A 150 -6.05 9.12 5.42
C GLY A 150 -5.50 9.96 4.27
N THR A 151 -6.26 10.13 3.19
CA THR A 151 -5.87 11.04 2.10
C THR A 151 -5.85 12.49 2.57
N ALA A 152 -6.88 12.95 3.28
CA ALA A 152 -6.94 14.32 3.76
C ALA A 152 -5.75 14.64 4.68
N VAL A 153 -5.43 13.77 5.64
CA VAL A 153 -4.27 13.96 6.53
C VAL A 153 -2.96 13.96 5.75
N THR A 154 -2.79 13.06 4.79
CA THR A 154 -1.57 13.00 3.95
C THR A 154 -1.42 14.26 3.09
N VAL A 155 -2.50 14.74 2.47
CA VAL A 155 -2.47 15.97 1.65
C VAL A 155 -2.22 17.21 2.51
N LEU A 156 -2.89 17.32 3.66
CA LEU A 156 -2.72 18.46 4.57
C LEU A 156 -1.29 18.53 5.11
N THR A 157 -0.72 17.39 5.52
CA THR A 157 0.66 17.32 6.03
C THR A 157 1.68 17.61 4.93
N GLY A 158 1.44 17.12 3.70
CA GLY A 158 2.30 17.42 2.55
C GLY A 158 2.26 18.88 2.10
N LEU A 159 1.08 19.51 2.10
CA LEU A 159 0.94 20.94 1.83
C LEU A 159 1.59 21.77 2.94
N ALA A 160 1.39 21.40 4.20
CA ALA A 160 2.05 22.07 5.33
C ALA A 160 3.58 21.97 5.24
N ALA A 161 4.12 20.78 4.93
CA ALA A 161 5.55 20.57 4.71
C ALA A 161 6.08 21.41 3.54
N SER A 162 5.34 21.46 2.43
CA SER A 162 5.69 22.27 1.24
C SER A 162 5.64 23.79 1.50
N LEU A 163 4.79 24.24 2.43
CA LEU A 163 4.74 25.64 2.87
C LEU A 163 5.93 25.99 3.78
N VAL A 164 6.32 25.09 4.67
CA VAL A 164 7.47 25.28 5.59
C VAL A 164 8.82 25.13 4.88
N GLY A 165 8.90 24.28 3.85
CA GLY A 165 10.11 24.05 3.05
C GLY A 165 10.50 25.17 2.08
N GLN A 166 9.76 26.29 2.04
CA GLN A 166 10.09 27.46 1.21
C GLN A 166 11.28 28.29 1.74
N SER A 167 11.88 27.92 2.88
CA SER A 167 12.99 28.68 3.47
C SER A 167 14.39 28.36 2.95
N ASP A 168 14.56 27.44 1.98
CA ASP A 168 15.91 27.10 1.49
C ASP A 168 16.17 27.52 0.03
N SER A 169 16.66 28.76 -0.08
CA SER A 169 17.89 29.14 -0.80
C SER A 169 18.02 28.71 -2.27
N ARG A 170 17.37 29.43 -3.19
CA ARG A 170 17.84 29.56 -4.59
C ARG A 170 18.78 30.75 -4.75
N THR A 171 19.83 30.78 -3.92
CA THR A 171 21.00 31.63 -4.14
C THR A 171 22.20 30.71 -4.25
N VAL A 172 23.07 30.98 -5.22
CA VAL A 172 24.26 30.20 -5.65
C VAL A 172 23.94 29.18 -6.75
N GLY A 173 24.15 29.61 -8.02
CA GLY A 173 24.27 28.68 -9.13
C GLY A 173 23.93 29.21 -10.53
N GLN A 174 23.51 30.46 -10.71
CA GLN A 174 23.81 31.17 -11.96
C GLN A 174 25.22 31.77 -11.86
N VAL A 175 26.20 31.00 -12.31
CA VAL A 175 27.46 31.44 -12.90
C VAL A 175 27.64 30.44 -14.04
N GLY A 176 27.32 30.73 -15.31
CA GLY A 176 27.63 31.95 -16.02
C GLY A 176 29.09 31.87 -16.47
N VAL A 177 29.25 31.72 -17.79
CA VAL A 177 30.37 32.19 -18.60
C VAL A 177 31.51 31.17 -18.87
N ASP A 178 31.67 30.97 -20.18
CA ASP A 178 32.75 30.35 -20.99
C ASP A 178 32.79 28.82 -21.18
#